data_AF-A0A1I1JEQ5-F1
#
_entry.id   AF-A0A1I1JEQ5-F1
#
_cell.length_a   1.000
_cell.length_b   1.000
_cell.length_c   1.000
_cell.angle_alpha   90.00
_cell.angle_beta   90.00
_cell.angle_gamma   90.00
#
_symmetry.space_group_name_H-M   'P 1'
#
loop_
_entity.id
_entity.type
_entity.pdbx_description
1 polymer ?
#
loop_
_entity_poly.entity_id
_entity_poly.type
_entity_poly.pdbx_seq_one_letter_code
_entity_poly.pdbx_strand_id
1 'polypeptide(L)' 'MTTHLKPLYLILLSIFFLLLIYFLLPIIGINAYWLLSSLLSFSTLYILPWIFLYWFIRLVKAIESK' A
#
# COMPACT_ATOMS: atom_id res chain seq x y z
N MET A 1 -6.62 -13.52 -28.58
CA MET A 1 -6.00 -12.27 -29.06
C MET A 1 -5.34 -11.58 -27.88
N THR A 2 -4.01 -11.66 -27.77
CA THR A 2 -3.25 -11.00 -26.70
C THR A 2 -3.05 -9.54 -27.07
N THR A 3 -3.86 -8.65 -26.50
CA THR A 3 -3.71 -7.21 -26.66
C THR A 3 -2.45 -6.78 -25.92
N HIS A 4 -1.38 -6.48 -26.67
CA HIS A 4 -0.15 -5.90 -26.12
C HIS A 4 -0.42 -4.43 -25.76
N LEU A 5 -1.16 -4.22 -24.67
CA LEU A 5 -1.49 -2.91 -24.14
C LEU A 5 -0.20 -2.23 -23.66
N LYS A 6 0.05 -1.01 -24.14
CA LYS A 6 1.22 -0.22 -23.73
C LYS A 6 1.20 -0.07 -22.20
N PRO A 7 2.36 -0.12 -21.52
CA PRO A 7 2.42 -0.05 -20.05
C PRO A 7 1.75 1.21 -19.49
N LEU A 8 1.84 2.34 -20.20
CA LEU A 8 1.14 3.57 -19.83
C LEU A 8 -0.38 3.45 -19.83
N TYR A 9 -0.96 2.70 -20.78
CA TYR A 9 -2.41 2.49 -20.83
C TYR A 9 -2.87 1.63 -19.65
N LEU A 10 -2.11 0.60 -19.27
CA LEU A 10 -2.41 -0.21 -18.08
C LEU A 10 -2.33 0.61 -16.80
N ILE A 11 -1.33 1.47 -16.66
CA ILE A 11 -1.20 2.38 -15.52
C ILE A 11 -2.39 3.35 -15.47
N LEU A 12 -2.74 3.96 -16.60
CA LEU A 12 -3.88 4.88 -16.68
C LEU A 12 -5.21 4.20 -16.35
N LEU A 13 -5.41 2.98 -16.89
CA LEU A 13 -6.59 2.17 -16.60
C LEU A 13 -6.68 1.80 -15.12
N SER A 14 -5.56 1.43 -14.50
CA SER A 14 -5.47 1.11 -13.07
C SER A 14 -5.82 2.33 -12.21
N ILE A 15 -5.26 3.50 -12.52
CA ILE A 15 -5.56 4.76 -11.82
C ILE A 15 -7.04 5.11 -11.96
N PHE A 16 -7.60 4.98 -13.16
CA PHE A 16 -9.01 5.25 -13.42
C PHE A 16 -9.91 4.33 -12.59
N PHE A 17 -9.60 3.04 -12.53
CA PHE A 17 -10.34 2.06 -11.74
C PHE A 17 -10.27 2.36 -10.23
N LEU A 18 -9.09 2.76 -9.75
CA LEU A 18 -8.88 3.17 -8.36
C LEU A 18 -9.71 4.41 -8.00
N LEU A 19 -9.78 5.38 -8.91
CA LEU A 19 -10.58 6.59 -8.76
C LEU A 19 -12.08 6.29 -8.73
N LEU A 20 -12.53 5.39 -9.61
CA LEU A 20 -13.91 4.92 -9.66
C LEU A 20 -14.34 4.25 -8.36
N ILE A 21 -13.48 3.35 -7.83
CA ILE A 21 -13.71 2.70 -6.54
C ILE A 21 -13.82 3.74 -5.43
N TYR A 22 -12.87 4.69 -5.36
CA TYR A 22 -12.90 5.75 -4.36
C TYR A 22 -14.19 6.57 -4.39
N PHE A 23 -14.73 6.85 -5.58
CA PHE A 23 -15.99 7.57 -5.73
C PHE A 23 -17.23 6.71 -5.38
N LEU A 24 -17.12 5.38 -5.51
CA LEU A 24 -18.18 4.43 -5.15
C LEU A 24 -18.25 4.12 -3.65
N LEU A 25 -17.13 4.19 -2.93
CA LEU A 25 -17.07 4.02 -1.46
C LEU A 25 -18.16 4.79 -0.68
N PRO A 26 -18.35 6.11 -0.90
CA PRO A 26 -19.35 6.87 -0.16
C PRO A 26 -20.79 6.49 -0.52
N ILE A 27 -21.05 5.95 -1.72
CA ILE A 27 -22.38 5.49 -2.14
C ILE A 27 -22.82 4.26 -1.32
N ILE A 28 -21.86 3.45 -0.85
CA ILE A 28 -22.11 2.26 -0.01
C ILE A 28 -22.12 2.64 1.49
N GLY A 29 -22.02 3.93 1.82
CA GLY A 29 -21.97 4.42 3.21
C GLY A 29 -20.64 4.14 3.91
N ILE A 30 -19.61 3.73 3.17
CA ILE A 30 -18.26 3.52 3.70
C ILE A 30 -17.55 4.87 3.74
N ASN A 31 -17.18 5.29 4.93
CA ASN A 31 -16.41 6.52 5.09
C ASN A 31 -14.99 6.30 4.53
N ALA A 32 -14.63 7.03 3.48
CA ALA A 32 -13.31 6.90 2.85
C ALA A 32 -12.17 7.16 3.85
N TYR A 33 -12.40 8.03 4.85
CA TYR A 33 -11.49 8.25 5.97
C TYR A 33 -11.26 6.98 6.80
N TRP A 34 -12.32 6.21 7.05
CA TRP A 34 -12.22 4.97 7.81
C TRP A 34 -11.43 3.91 7.04
N LEU A 35 -11.63 3.82 5.72
CA LEU A 35 -10.86 2.88 4.89
C LEU A 35 -9.37 3.25 4.86
N LEU A 36 -9.04 4.52 4.64
CA LEU A 36 -7.65 5.00 4.66
C LEU A 36 -7.00 4.78 6.02
N SER A 37 -7.71 5.10 7.11
CA SER A 37 -7.24 4.88 8.47
C SER A 37 -7.02 3.38 8.76
N SER A 38 -7.92 2.51 8.31
CA SER A 38 -7.80 1.07 8.48
C SER A 38 -6.62 0.49 7.68
N LEU A 39 -6.38 0.94 6.46
CA LEU A 39 -5.24 0.52 5.64
C LEU A 39 -3.91 0.99 6.22
N LEU A 40 -3.86 2.24 6.71
CA LEU A 40 -2.70 2.78 7.41
C LEU A 40 -2.45 2.02 8.71
N SER A 41 -3.48 1.77 9.50
CA SER A 41 -3.42 1.01 10.75
C SER A 41 -2.93 -0.42 10.49
N PHE A 42 -3.45 -1.10 9.47
CA PHE A 42 -2.96 -2.42 9.07
C PHE A 42 -1.48 -2.37 8.68
N SER A 43 -1.09 -1.40 7.85
CA SER A 43 0.31 -1.25 7.43
C SER A 43 1.23 -0.97 8.62
N THR A 44 0.81 -0.13 9.56
CA THR A 44 1.61 0.18 10.75
C THR A 44 1.62 -0.94 11.79
N LEU A 45 0.53 -1.69 11.95
CA LEU A 45 0.47 -2.81 12.90
C LEU A 45 1.21 -4.05 12.39
N TYR A 46 1.16 -4.31 11.09
CA TYR A 46 1.69 -5.56 10.53
C TYR A 46 3.00 -5.36 9.78
N ILE A 47 3.16 -4.30 8.98
CA ILE A 47 4.34 -4.12 8.12
C ILE A 47 5.48 -3.44 8.89
N LEU A 48 5.16 -2.43 9.72
CA LEU A 48 6.16 -1.66 10.47
C LEU A 48 7.00 -2.51 11.43
N PRO A 49 6.45 -3.49 12.18
CA PRO A 49 7.27 -4.33 13.07
C PRO A 49 8.31 -5.14 12.31
N TRP A 50 7.98 -5.69 11.14
CA TRP A 50 8.93 -6.44 10.32
C TRP A 50 10.06 -5.58 9.80
N ILE A 51 9.73 -4.38 9.31
CA ILE A 51 10.73 -3.40 8.88
C ILE A 51 11.60 -3.02 10.07
N PHE A 52 11.00 -2.68 11.21
CA PHE A 52 11.74 -2.32 12.41
C PHE A 52 12.69 -3.43 12.86
N LEU A 53 12.25 -4.69 12.89
CA LEU A 53 13.09 -5.84 13.24
C LEU A 53 14.28 -6.00 12.28
N TYR A 54 14.06 -5.90 10.97
CA TYR A 54 15.14 -5.98 9.99
C TYR A 54 16.20 -4.90 10.22
N TRP A 55 15.75 -3.66 10.40
CA TRP A 55 16.63 -2.53 10.68
C TRP A 55 17.34 -2.66 12.03
N PHE A 56 16.64 -3.16 13.06
CA PHE A 56 17.18 -3.38 14.39
C PHE A 56 18.29 -4.45 14.38
N ILE A 57 18.06 -5.60 13.73
CA ILE A 57 19.09 -6.65 13.58
C ILE A 57 20.32 -6.11 12.84
N ARG A 58 20.09 -5.34 11.76
CA ARG A 58 21.18 -4.72 11.01
C ARG A 58 21.98 -3.74 11.87
N LEU A 59 21.31 -2.96 12.71
CA LEU A 59 21.93 -2.01 13.64
C LEU A 59 22.77 -2.74 14.70
N VAL A 60 22.22 -3.79 15.32
CA VAL A 60 22.96 -4.60 16.31
C VAL A 60 24.22 -5.19 15.69
N LYS A 61 24.13 -5.79 14.49
CA LYS A 61 25.30 -6.33 13.79
C LYS A 61 26.35 -5.27 13.47
N ALA A 62 25.93 -4.05 13.11
CA ALA A 62 26.86 -2.96 12.83
C ALA A 62 27.59 -2.46 14.09
N ILE A 63 26.95 -2.56 15.26
CA ILE A 63 27.56 -2.23 16.55
C ILE A 63 28.49 -3.35 17.02
N GLU A 64 28.08 -4.62 16.88
CA GLU A 64 28.88 -5.78 17.31
C GLU A 64 30.12 -6.01 16.44
N SER A 65 30.09 -5.59 15.18
CA SER A 65 31.24 -5.64 14.27
C SER A 65 32.30 -4.55 14.55
N LYS A 66 32.10 -3.71 15.57
CA LYS A 66 33.00 -2.61 15.94
C LYS A 66 33.75 -2.93 17.21
#